data_AF-A0A090YSG0-F1
#
_entry.id   AF-A0A090YSG0-F1
#
_cell.length_a   1.000
_cell.length_b   1.000
_cell.length_c   1.000
_cell.angle_alpha   90.00
_cell.angle_beta   90.00
_cell.angle_gamma   90.00
#
_symmetry.space_group_name_H-M   'P 1'
#
loop_
_entity.id
_entity.type
_entity.pdbx_description
1 polymer ?
#
loop_
_entity_poly.entity_id
_entity_poly.type
_entity_poly.pdbx_seq_one_letter_code
_entity_poly.pdbx_strand_id
1 'polypeptide(L)'
;MRTYSVKNLFIEGIGEEINYDQAYFKIHGEKNCKWTIDIEYSGPKDFLITAAYYDKEVEVTFSTIYVTDIKGIAEVKKVHPNSNHVQLSGIGLL
;
A
#
# COMPACT_ATOMS: atom_id res chain seq x y z
N MET A 1 -1.92 -15.44 9.54
CA MET A 1 -1.33 -14.23 8.93
C MET A 1 -0.31 -14.69 7.91
N ARG A 2 -0.40 -14.23 6.67
CA ARG A 2 0.60 -14.53 5.63
C ARG A 2 1.23 -13.22 5.18
N THR A 3 2.55 -13.20 5.14
CA THR A 3 3.34 -12.08 4.62
C THR A 3 3.83 -12.47 3.24
N TYR A 4 3.66 -11.58 2.28
CA TYR A 4 4.12 -11.77 0.91
C TYR A 4 5.08 -10.64 0.54
N SER A 5 6.07 -10.99 -0.25
CA SER A 5 6.90 -9.98 -0.90
C SER A 5 6.14 -9.40 -2.09
N VAL A 6 6.07 -8.07 -2.12
CA VAL A 6 5.41 -7.32 -3.20
C VAL A 6 6.39 -7.17 -4.35
N LYS A 7 6.02 -7.67 -5.54
CA LYS A 7 6.87 -7.57 -6.72
C LYS A 7 6.86 -6.13 -7.23
N ASN A 8 5.67 -5.59 -7.47
CA ASN A 8 5.44 -4.23 -7.91
C ASN A 8 4.24 -3.64 -7.14
N LEU A 9 4.32 -2.36 -6.77
CA LEU A 9 3.22 -1.60 -6.18
C LEU A 9 3.06 -0.29 -6.94
N PHE A 10 1.87 -0.05 -7.44
CA PHE A 10 1.49 1.20 -8.10
C PHE A 10 0.41 1.90 -7.27
N ILE A 11 0.60 3.21 -7.06
CA ILE A 11 -0.34 4.04 -6.33
C ILE A 11 -0.92 5.07 -7.32
N GLU A 12 -2.20 4.87 -7.66
CA GLU A 12 -2.95 5.79 -8.50
C GLU A 12 -3.14 7.12 -7.72
N GLY A 13 -2.83 8.25 -8.38
CA GLY A 13 -2.85 9.58 -7.78
C GLY A 13 -1.46 10.20 -7.57
N ILE A 14 -0.41 9.40 -7.38
CA ILE A 14 0.98 9.86 -7.42
C ILE A 14 1.72 9.47 -8.71
N GLY A 15 1.18 8.50 -9.47
CA GLY A 15 1.72 8.12 -10.77
C GLY A 15 3.09 7.43 -10.69
N GLU A 16 3.43 6.85 -9.54
CA GLU A 16 4.71 6.22 -9.29
C GLU A 16 4.58 4.72 -8.98
N GLU A 17 5.58 3.97 -9.43
CA GLU A 17 5.78 2.56 -9.12
C GLU A 17 6.84 2.43 -8.02
N ILE A 18 6.50 1.74 -6.93
CA ILE A 18 7.37 1.50 -5.78
C ILE A 18 8.05 0.14 -5.94
N ASN A 19 9.37 0.12 -5.75
CA ASN A 19 10.21 -1.07 -5.90
C ASN A 19 10.09 -2.05 -4.71
N TYR A 20 10.36 -3.32 -5.01
CA TYR A 20 10.25 -4.49 -4.14
C TYR A 20 10.99 -4.37 -2.78
N ASP A 21 12.16 -3.73 -2.75
CA ASP A 21 12.96 -3.58 -1.52
C ASP A 21 12.30 -2.63 -0.49
N GLN A 22 11.24 -1.95 -0.92
CA GLN A 22 10.59 -0.89 -0.20
C GLN A 22 9.12 -1.18 0.14
N ALA A 23 8.61 -2.41 -0.03
CA ALA A 23 7.20 -2.73 0.27
C ALA A 23 6.98 -4.14 0.86
N TYR A 24 6.32 -4.20 2.03
CA TYR A 24 5.93 -5.47 2.69
C TYR A 24 4.41 -5.58 2.81
N PHE A 25 3.85 -6.70 2.37
CA PHE A 25 2.40 -6.94 2.35
C PHE A 25 1.97 -8.03 3.33
N LYS A 26 0.98 -7.71 4.18
CA LYS A 26 0.39 -8.63 5.15
C LYS A 26 -1.09 -8.83 4.83
N ILE A 27 -1.50 -10.08 4.61
CA ILE A 27 -2.91 -10.45 4.42
C ILE A 27 -3.51 -11.00 5.71
N HIS A 28 -4.70 -10.50 6.03
CA HIS A 28 -5.54 -10.94 7.13
C HIS A 28 -6.89 -11.49 6.60
N GLY A 29 -6.99 -12.80 6.35
CA GLY A 29 -8.26 -13.54 6.27
C GLY A 29 -8.60 -14.24 4.95
N GLU A 30 -9.44 -15.29 5.03
CA GLU A 30 -9.82 -16.19 3.92
C GLU A 30 -11.16 -15.85 3.23
N LYS A 31 -11.98 -14.94 3.79
CA LYS A 31 -13.32 -14.61 3.24
C LYS A 31 -13.52 -13.17 2.78
N ASN A 32 -12.57 -12.29 3.08
CA ASN A 32 -12.43 -10.93 2.57
C ASN A 32 -10.95 -10.57 2.76
N CYS A 33 -10.20 -10.31 1.68
CA CYS A 33 -8.77 -10.00 1.78
C CYS A 33 -8.57 -8.60 2.35
N LYS A 34 -8.59 -8.48 3.69
CA LYS A 34 -8.06 -7.30 4.35
C LYS A 34 -6.55 -7.35 4.32
N TRP A 35 -5.93 -6.22 4.08
CA TRP A 35 -4.49 -6.17 3.94
C TRP A 35 -3.87 -4.90 4.52
N THR A 36 -2.58 -4.99 4.79
CA THR A 36 -1.74 -3.85 5.17
C THR A 36 -0.45 -3.90 4.37
N ILE A 37 -0.05 -2.75 3.81
CA ILE A 37 1.24 -2.57 3.13
C ILE A 37 2.04 -1.55 3.93
N ASP A 38 3.23 -1.95 4.33
CA ASP A 38 4.27 -1.08 4.88
C ASP A 38 5.20 -0.69 3.71
N ILE A 39 5.29 0.59 3.36
CA ILE A 39 6.13 1.10 2.27
C ILE A 39 7.22 2.06 2.76
N GLU A 40 8.42 1.95 2.20
CA GLU A 40 9.51 2.92 2.34
C GLU A 40 9.61 3.77 1.08
N TYR A 41 8.91 4.89 1.08
CA TYR A 41 8.71 5.73 -0.09
C TYR A 41 9.84 6.76 -0.26
N SER A 42 10.60 6.67 -1.36
CA SER A 42 11.74 7.55 -1.67
C SER A 42 11.36 8.93 -2.23
N GLY A 43 10.10 9.14 -2.61
CA GLY A 43 9.60 10.39 -3.20
C GLY A 43 8.96 11.37 -2.20
N PRO A 44 8.46 12.52 -2.68
CA PRO A 44 7.75 13.50 -1.87
C PRO A 44 6.40 12.96 -1.37
N LYS A 45 6.21 12.92 -0.06
CA LYS A 45 5.06 12.28 0.60
C LYS A 45 3.82 13.17 0.75
N ASP A 46 3.84 14.39 0.20
CA ASP A 46 2.81 15.39 0.45
C ASP A 46 1.40 14.90 0.10
N PHE A 47 1.27 14.10 -0.96
CA PHE A 47 0.02 13.45 -1.33
C PHE A 47 -0.48 12.47 -0.24
N LEU A 48 0.40 11.61 0.28
CA LEU A 48 0.07 10.63 1.31
C LEU A 48 -0.23 11.30 2.66
N ILE A 49 0.48 12.39 2.99
CA ILE A 49 0.20 13.22 4.17
C ILE A 49 -1.18 13.87 4.04
N THR A 50 -1.48 14.44 2.87
CA THR A 50 -2.77 15.06 2.58
C THR A 50 -3.89 14.02 2.67
N ALA A 51 -3.69 12.84 2.08
CA ALA A 51 -4.67 11.76 2.16
C ALA A 51 -4.94 11.32 3.61
N ALA A 52 -3.89 11.18 4.42
CA ALA A 52 -4.01 10.86 5.85
C ALA A 52 -4.70 11.99 6.64
N TYR A 53 -4.41 13.27 6.35
CA TYR A 53 -4.95 14.40 7.09
C TYR A 53 -6.43 14.65 6.79
N TYR A 54 -6.87 14.38 5.55
CA TYR A 54 -8.23 14.63 5.10
C TYR A 54 -9.09 13.35 5.01
N ASP A 55 -8.64 12.23 5.61
CA ASP A 55 -9.29 10.92 5.55
C ASP A 55 -9.69 10.52 4.12
N LYS A 56 -8.79 10.77 3.14
CA LYS A 56 -9.01 10.39 1.74
C LYS A 56 -8.48 9.00 1.46
N GLU A 57 -9.21 8.30 0.61
CA GLU A 57 -8.81 7.01 0.08
C GLU A 57 -7.81 7.17 -1.08
N VAL A 58 -6.94 6.17 -1.21
CA VAL A 58 -5.93 6.06 -2.25
C VAL A 58 -6.13 4.75 -3.00
N GLU A 59 -6.15 4.82 -4.31
CA GLU A 59 -6.30 3.64 -5.16
C GLU A 59 -4.92 3.01 -5.38
N VAL A 60 -4.83 1.70 -5.14
CA VAL A 60 -3.58 0.98 -5.26
C VAL A 60 -3.77 -0.29 -6.08
N THR A 61 -2.74 -0.59 -6.86
CA THR A 61 -2.62 -1.86 -7.57
C THR A 61 -1.29 -2.47 -7.16
N PHE A 62 -1.29 -3.72 -6.73
CA PHE A 62 -0.04 -4.41 -6.41
C PHE A 62 -0.06 -5.85 -6.90
N SER A 63 1.12 -6.30 -7.28
CA SER A 63 1.35 -7.66 -7.75
C SER A 63 2.31 -8.33 -6.76
N THR A 64 1.98 -9.54 -6.32
CA THR A 64 2.87 -10.34 -5.48
C THR A 64 3.38 -11.53 -6.28
N ILE A 65 4.45 -12.18 -5.81
CA ILE A 65 5.01 -13.36 -6.47
C ILE A 65 3.99 -14.52 -6.53
N TYR A 66 2.99 -14.53 -5.64
CA TYR A 66 2.04 -15.62 -5.44
C TYR A 66 0.59 -15.27 -5.79
N VAL A 67 0.29 -13.99 -6.07
CA VAL A 67 -1.03 -13.50 -6.48
C VAL A 67 -0.81 -12.40 -7.52
N THR A 68 -1.38 -12.58 -8.70
CA THR A 68 -1.39 -11.59 -9.78
C THR A 68 -2.46 -10.55 -9.54
N ASP A 69 -2.03 -9.28 -9.52
CA ASP A 69 -2.80 -8.04 -9.62
C ASP A 69 -4.03 -7.92 -8.71
N ILE A 70 -3.76 -7.65 -7.43
CA ILE A 70 -4.81 -7.21 -6.50
C ILE A 70 -4.94 -5.70 -6.65
N LYS A 71 -6.11 -5.27 -7.14
CA LYS A 71 -6.52 -3.87 -7.14
C LYS A 71 -7.43 -3.61 -5.94
N GLY A 72 -7.26 -2.45 -5.30
CA GLY A 72 -8.07 -2.10 -4.15
C GLY A 72 -8.00 -0.64 -3.78
N ILE A 73 -8.96 -0.25 -2.97
CA ILE A 73 -8.99 1.06 -2.32
C ILE A 73 -8.34 0.91 -0.95
N ALA A 74 -7.46 1.86 -0.63
CA ALA A 74 -6.64 1.86 0.57
C ALA A 74 -6.77 3.16 1.35
N GLU A 75 -6.77 3.05 2.67
CA GLU A 75 -6.63 4.18 3.57
C GLU A 75 -5.17 4.33 3.98
N VAL A 76 -4.68 5.57 4.04
CA VAL A 76 -3.37 5.88 4.61
C VAL A 76 -3.49 5.87 6.14
N LYS A 77 -2.96 4.83 6.80
CA LYS A 77 -3.06 4.67 8.25
C LYS A 77 -2.02 5.45 9.02
N LYS A 78 -0.81 5.56 8.47
CA LYS A 78 0.30 6.22 9.16
C LYS A 78 1.33 6.75 8.18
N VAL A 79 1.69 8.02 8.32
CA VAL A 79 2.88 8.60 7.69
C VAL A 79 3.87 8.94 8.80
N HIS A 80 5.07 8.36 8.75
CA HIS A 80 6.10 8.66 9.74
C HIS A 80 6.77 10.01 9.41
N PRO A 81 6.73 11.01 10.30
CA PRO A 81 7.23 12.36 9.99
C PRO A 81 8.75 12.44 9.79
N ASN A 82 9.50 11.51 10.39
CA ASN A 82 10.98 11.49 10.36
C ASN A 82 11.54 10.28 9.59
N SER A 83 10.73 9.61 8.78
CA SER A 83 11.23 8.51 7.95
C SER A 83 10.45 8.40 6.65
N ASN A 84 11.01 7.65 5.71
CA ASN A 84 10.37 7.33 4.46
C ASN A 84 9.27 6.26 4.58
N HIS A 85 8.92 5.86 5.80
CA HIS A 85 7.89 4.86 6.05
C HIS A 85 6.45 5.41 5.98
N VAL A 86 5.57 4.71 5.25
CA VAL A 86 4.11 4.92 5.20
C VAL A 86 3.41 3.57 5.32
N GLN A 87 2.29 3.53 6.03
CA GLN A 87 1.45 2.34 6.14
C GLN A 87 0.10 2.58 5.48
N LEU A 88 -0.27 1.68 4.58
CA LEU A 88 -1.55 1.63 3.88
C LEU A 88 -2.34 0.41 4.36
N SER A 89 -3.66 0.51 4.45
CA SER A 89 -4.53 -0.66 4.66
C SER A 89 -5.74 -0.60 3.76
N GLY A 90 -6.14 -1.74 3.22
CA GLY A 90 -7.28 -1.78 2.33
C GLY A 90 -7.96 -3.14 2.31
N ILE A 91 -8.94 -3.25 1.42
CA ILE A 91 -9.62 -4.49 1.08
C ILE A 91 -9.31 -4.78 -0.38
N GLY A 92 -8.78 -5.97 -0.65
CA GLY A 92 -8.52 -6.42 -2.01
C GLY A 92 -9.82 -6.89 -2.66
N LEU A 93 -10.08 -6.43 -3.89
CA LEU A 93 -11.02 -7.08 -4.79
C LEU A 93 -10.22 -8.16 -5.51
N LEU A 94 -10.46 -9.43 -5.14
CA LEU A 94 -9.92 -10.59 -5.85
C LEU A 94 -10.75 -10.87 -7.11
#